data_AF-A0A8I6Y4B6-F1
#
_entry.id   AF-A0A8I6Y4B6-F1
#
_cell.length_a   1.000
_cell.length_b   1.000
_cell.length_c   1.000
_cell.angle_alpha   90.00
_cell.angle_beta   90.00
_cell.angle_gamma   90.00
#
_symmetry.space_group_name_H-M   'P 1'
#
loop_
_entity.id
_entity.type
_entity.pdbx_description
1 polymer ?
#
loop_
_entity_poly.entity_id
_entity_poly.type
_entity_poly.pdbx_seq_one_letter_code
_entity_poly.pdbx_strand_id
1 'polypeptide(L)'
;MDPESEVTFEFVPVIRQYRSGRVERLLPVDPVPPSVHAVTGVASRDVVFDPATGTWARLYLPACHPDGDRLPVMVYLHGGGLVAGSAADAPEHAFLNRLCARARAVGVSVEYRLAPEHPVPACYDDAWAALRWAAEGADPWLRDLGDRGRMFVVGYSAGGNVAHHVALRAGSEADALPRGARVRGLGLLHPYFLSAKKSADGERSSWLRGKLEELWAFACGGRTAGLDDPRINPVADGAPSLRRLGCDRVLVCLAEDELRLRGKAYHDGLLGSGWAEGDADLFDSVGEDHQFFLREPPSATALVLMDRLVALLGAGVNQQ
;
A
#
# COMPACT_ATOMS: atom_id res chain seq x y z
N MET A 1 -36.83 -18.74 6.94
CA MET A 1 -35.60 -17.94 6.81
C MET A 1 -35.79 -17.00 5.64
N ASP A 2 -35.46 -15.73 5.83
CA ASP A 2 -35.51 -14.74 4.76
C ASP A 2 -34.43 -15.08 3.70
N PRO A 3 -34.80 -15.41 2.45
CA PRO A 3 -33.83 -15.75 1.40
C PRO A 3 -32.78 -14.66 1.15
N GLU A 4 -33.12 -13.40 1.48
CA GLU A 4 -32.24 -12.23 1.37
C GLU A 4 -31.14 -12.17 2.44
N SER A 5 -31.28 -12.98 3.51
CA SER A 5 -30.30 -13.14 4.59
C SER A 5 -29.31 -14.28 4.36
N GLU A 6 -29.42 -15.01 3.24
CA GLU A 6 -28.45 -16.05 2.89
C GLU A 6 -27.11 -15.44 2.50
N VAL A 7 -26.02 -15.97 3.07
CA VAL A 7 -24.65 -15.55 2.76
C VAL A 7 -24.18 -16.20 1.47
N THR A 8 -23.76 -15.38 0.50
CA THR A 8 -23.22 -15.85 -0.80
C THR A 8 -21.69 -15.81 -0.85
N PHE A 9 -21.06 -14.99 -0.01
CA PHE A 9 -19.62 -14.92 0.15
C PHE A 9 -19.25 -14.49 1.56
N GLU A 10 -18.22 -15.08 2.15
CA GLU A 10 -17.62 -14.57 3.38
C GLU A 10 -16.13 -14.87 3.47
N PHE A 11 -15.41 -13.89 3.99
CA PHE A 11 -14.02 -13.99 4.41
C PHE A 11 -13.93 -13.39 5.82
N VAL A 12 -14.24 -14.19 6.83
CA VAL A 12 -14.26 -13.76 8.24
C VAL A 12 -12.83 -13.63 8.76
N PRO A 13 -12.49 -12.56 9.52
CA PRO A 13 -13.38 -11.54 10.08
C PRO A 13 -13.48 -10.25 9.25
N VAL A 14 -13.29 -10.28 7.94
CA VAL A 14 -13.18 -9.06 7.12
C VAL A 14 -14.50 -8.62 6.48
N ILE A 15 -15.18 -9.52 5.78
CA ILE A 15 -16.33 -9.15 4.95
C ILE A 15 -17.29 -10.33 4.78
N ARG A 16 -18.57 -9.99 4.60
CA ARG A 16 -19.64 -10.90 4.22
C ARG A 16 -20.54 -10.23 3.18
N GLN A 17 -20.98 -10.99 2.18
CA GLN A 17 -22.00 -10.58 1.23
C GLN A 17 -23.21 -11.53 1.30
N TYR A 18 -24.39 -10.94 1.21
CA TYR A 18 -25.67 -11.65 1.21
C TYR A 18 -26.23 -11.76 -0.21
N ARG A 19 -27.15 -12.71 -0.43
CA ARG A 19 -27.88 -12.89 -1.70
C ARG A 19 -28.56 -11.61 -2.18
N SER A 20 -29.01 -10.76 -1.25
CA SER A 20 -29.59 -9.44 -1.52
C SER A 20 -28.62 -8.44 -2.16
N GLY A 21 -27.33 -8.76 -2.24
CA GLY A 21 -26.27 -7.82 -2.63
C GLY A 21 -25.77 -6.95 -1.47
N ARG A 22 -26.42 -7.00 -0.30
CA ARG A 22 -25.96 -6.31 0.90
C ARG A 22 -24.55 -6.79 1.27
N VAL A 23 -23.67 -5.83 1.57
CA VAL A 23 -22.31 -6.07 2.07
C VAL A 23 -22.23 -5.68 3.53
N GLU A 24 -21.69 -6.56 4.36
CA GLU A 24 -21.33 -6.31 5.75
C GLU A 24 -19.81 -6.36 5.88
N ARG A 25 -19.19 -5.24 6.21
CA ARG A 25 -17.74 -5.15 6.51
C ARG A 25 -17.56 -5.46 7.99
N LEU A 26 -16.96 -6.62 8.26
CA LEU A 26 -16.76 -7.18 9.60
C LEU A 26 -15.44 -6.70 10.22
N LEU A 27 -14.45 -6.32 9.39
CA LEU A 27 -13.22 -5.71 9.87
C LEU A 27 -13.58 -4.32 10.43
N PRO A 28 -13.40 -4.07 11.73
CA PRO A 28 -13.69 -2.77 12.30
C PRO A 28 -12.74 -1.72 11.71
N VAL A 29 -13.31 -0.55 11.42
CA VAL A 29 -12.57 0.68 11.13
C VAL A 29 -12.95 1.65 12.23
N ASP A 30 -11.96 2.26 12.87
CA ASP A 30 -12.13 3.29 13.89
C ASP A 30 -11.71 4.64 13.31
N PRO A 31 -12.58 5.31 12.53
CA PRO A 31 -12.19 6.52 11.83
C PRO A 31 -11.96 7.66 12.83
N VAL A 32 -10.76 8.24 12.80
CA VAL A 32 -10.42 9.43 13.59
C VAL A 32 -10.48 10.69 12.71
N PRO A 33 -10.88 11.85 13.25
CA PRO A 33 -10.84 13.10 12.49
C PRO A 33 -9.40 13.54 12.23
N PRO A 34 -9.14 14.29 11.14
CA PRO A 34 -7.85 14.92 10.95
C PRO A 34 -7.59 15.92 12.08
N SER A 35 -6.34 15.97 12.55
CA SER A 35 -5.93 16.76 13.70
C SER A 35 -4.46 17.15 13.63
N VAL A 36 -4.01 17.97 14.59
CA VAL A 36 -2.59 18.12 14.91
C VAL A 36 -2.24 17.09 15.98
N HIS A 37 -1.41 16.13 15.63
CA HIS A 37 -1.05 15.04 16.53
C HIS A 37 -0.19 15.56 17.69
N ALA A 38 -0.69 15.42 18.92
CA ALA A 38 -0.11 16.07 20.10
C ALA A 38 1.35 15.70 20.38
N VAL A 39 1.76 14.47 20.06
CA VAL A 39 3.13 13.98 20.36
C VAL A 39 4.13 14.36 19.27
N THR A 40 3.73 14.28 18.00
CA THR A 40 4.66 14.47 16.87
C THR A 40 4.54 15.85 16.21
N GLY A 41 3.49 16.61 16.52
CA GLY A 41 3.18 17.88 15.88
C GLY A 41 2.72 17.77 14.43
N VAL A 42 2.58 16.56 13.88
CA VAL A 42 2.11 16.37 12.50
C VAL A 42 0.69 16.90 12.36
N ALA A 43 0.49 17.82 11.43
CA ALA A 43 -0.84 18.30 11.07
C ALA A 43 -1.43 17.40 9.98
N SER A 44 -2.73 17.10 10.08
CA SER A 44 -3.43 16.33 9.05
C SER A 44 -4.72 17.02 8.59
N ARG A 45 -5.13 16.72 7.35
CA ARG A 45 -6.39 17.17 6.75
C ARG A 45 -6.86 16.25 5.64
N ASP A 46 -8.16 16.18 5.44
CA ASP A 46 -8.76 15.36 4.38
C ASP A 46 -9.05 16.23 3.15
N VAL A 47 -8.68 15.74 1.97
CA VAL A 47 -8.83 16.47 0.70
C VAL A 47 -9.34 15.51 -0.38
N VAL A 48 -10.44 15.89 -1.04
CA VAL A 48 -10.93 15.21 -2.25
C VAL A 48 -9.99 15.55 -3.41
N PHE A 49 -9.34 14.54 -3.99
CA PHE A 49 -8.42 14.74 -5.10
C PHE A 49 -9.06 14.43 -6.45
N ASP A 50 -10.11 13.61 -6.49
CA ASP A 50 -10.90 13.37 -7.70
C ASP A 50 -12.41 13.44 -7.38
N PRO A 51 -13.06 14.59 -7.69
CA PRO A 51 -14.49 14.76 -7.50
C PRO A 51 -15.37 13.82 -8.33
N ALA A 52 -14.88 13.27 -9.45
CA ALA A 52 -15.67 12.40 -10.33
C ALA A 52 -15.89 11.01 -9.70
N THR A 53 -14.91 10.53 -8.95
CA THR A 53 -14.98 9.25 -8.23
C THR A 53 -15.29 9.42 -6.74
N GLY A 54 -15.18 10.64 -6.21
CA GLY A 54 -15.35 10.95 -4.80
C GLY A 54 -14.16 10.51 -3.95
N THR A 55 -13.04 10.14 -4.57
CA THR A 55 -11.84 9.67 -3.87
C THR A 55 -11.09 10.84 -3.24
N TRP A 56 -10.57 10.57 -2.05
CA TRP A 56 -9.94 11.57 -1.19
C TRP A 56 -8.71 10.99 -0.51
N ALA A 57 -7.88 11.86 0.04
CA ALA A 57 -6.71 11.44 0.79
C ALA A 57 -6.60 12.23 2.10
N ARG A 58 -6.10 11.57 3.15
CA ARG A 58 -5.62 12.24 4.34
C ARG A 58 -4.17 12.68 4.12
N LEU A 59 -3.96 13.99 4.12
CA LEU A 59 -2.64 14.59 4.08
C LEU A 59 -2.03 14.65 5.48
N TYR A 60 -0.72 14.50 5.55
CA TYR A 60 0.08 14.62 6.77
C TYR A 60 1.26 15.56 6.51
N LEU A 61 1.41 16.59 7.33
CA LEU A 61 2.49 17.57 7.25
C LEU A 61 3.30 17.58 8.55
N PRO A 62 4.60 17.22 8.52
CA PRO A 62 5.45 17.27 9.71
C PRO A 62 5.72 18.70 10.18
N ALA A 63 5.72 18.90 11.50
CA ALA A 63 5.93 20.20 12.13
C ALA A 63 7.30 20.83 11.81
N CYS A 64 8.34 20.00 11.67
CA CYS A 64 9.70 20.45 11.42
C CYS A 64 10.04 20.28 9.94
N HIS A 65 10.03 21.40 9.20
CA HIS A 65 10.53 21.53 7.85
C HIS A 65 11.48 22.73 7.82
N PRO A 66 12.77 22.56 7.48
CA PRO A 66 13.70 23.68 7.39
C PRO A 66 13.20 24.72 6.37
N ASP A 67 13.37 26.00 6.68
CA ASP A 67 13.02 27.06 5.73
C ASP A 67 13.79 26.87 4.41
N GLY A 68 13.05 26.70 3.32
CA GLY A 68 13.59 26.56 1.97
C GLY A 68 13.80 25.12 1.47
N ASP A 69 13.73 24.10 2.33
CA ASP A 69 13.85 22.70 1.90
C ASP A 69 12.49 22.09 1.57
N ARG A 70 12.36 21.56 0.34
CA ARG A 70 11.23 20.70 -0.01
C ARG A 70 11.36 19.34 0.68
N LEU A 71 10.23 18.73 1.01
CA LEU A 71 10.13 17.46 1.72
C LEU A 71 9.84 16.31 0.75
N PRO A 72 10.35 15.09 0.99
CA PRO A 72 9.85 13.88 0.35
C PRO A 72 8.32 13.80 0.39
N VAL A 73 7.70 13.28 -0.67
CA VAL A 73 6.25 13.03 -0.73
C VAL A 73 6.00 11.53 -0.73
N MET A 74 5.29 11.03 0.26
CA MET A 74 4.92 9.61 0.37
C MET A 74 3.43 9.43 0.10
N VAL A 75 3.10 8.72 -0.97
CA VAL A 75 1.75 8.19 -1.21
C VAL A 75 1.62 6.86 -0.47
N TYR A 76 0.67 6.77 0.45
CA TYR A 76 0.42 5.59 1.28
C TYR A 76 -0.91 4.92 0.93
N LEU A 77 -0.90 3.59 0.85
CA LEU A 77 -2.03 2.76 0.48
C LEU A 77 -2.33 1.75 1.59
N HIS A 78 -3.49 1.90 2.23
CA HIS A 78 -3.89 1.08 3.39
C HIS A 78 -4.19 -0.38 3.01
N GLY A 79 -4.18 -1.26 4.01
CA GLY A 79 -4.52 -2.69 3.86
C GLY A 79 -6.02 -2.98 3.79
N GLY A 80 -6.42 -4.23 4.06
CA GLY A 80 -7.84 -4.62 4.14
C GLY A 80 -8.39 -5.42 2.96
N GLY A 81 -7.52 -6.14 2.24
CA GLY A 81 -7.95 -7.12 1.23
C GLY A 81 -8.66 -6.53 0.01
N LEU A 82 -8.50 -5.23 -0.26
CA LEU A 82 -9.22 -4.47 -1.30
C LEU A 82 -10.73 -4.31 -1.05
N VAL A 83 -11.22 -4.75 0.10
CA VAL A 83 -12.65 -4.81 0.44
C VAL A 83 -13.01 -4.06 1.73
N ALA A 84 -12.02 -3.75 2.55
CA ALA A 84 -12.15 -3.07 3.84
C ALA A 84 -10.93 -2.15 4.09
N GLY A 85 -10.93 -1.46 5.23
CA GLY A 85 -9.90 -0.48 5.60
C GLY A 85 -10.29 0.95 5.25
N SER A 86 -9.49 1.92 5.72
CA SER A 86 -9.66 3.34 5.43
C SER A 86 -8.38 4.10 5.77
N ALA A 87 -8.08 5.16 5.03
CA ALA A 87 -7.08 6.18 5.34
C ALA A 87 -7.38 6.96 6.63
N ALA A 88 -8.62 6.94 7.12
CA ALA A 88 -9.03 7.53 8.39
C ALA A 88 -8.87 6.60 9.61
N ASP A 89 -8.55 5.32 9.40
CA ASP A 89 -8.50 4.33 10.48
C ASP A 89 -7.45 4.67 11.56
N ALA A 90 -7.79 4.54 12.84
CA ALA A 90 -6.95 5.00 13.94
C ALA A 90 -5.54 4.39 13.96
N PRO A 91 -5.34 3.06 13.75
CA PRO A 91 -4.01 2.45 13.70
C PRO A 91 -3.16 3.00 12.54
N GLU A 92 -3.75 3.12 11.35
CA GLU A 92 -3.08 3.68 10.16
C GLU A 92 -2.72 5.16 10.39
N HIS A 93 -3.63 5.93 11.00
CA HIS A 93 -3.41 7.32 11.35
C HIS A 93 -2.26 7.51 12.35
N ALA A 94 -2.20 6.68 13.41
CA ALA A 94 -1.14 6.71 14.40
C ALA A 94 0.23 6.35 13.77
N PHE A 95 0.27 5.32 12.93
CA PHE A 95 1.45 4.92 12.19
C PHE A 95 1.96 6.03 11.27
N LEU A 96 1.09 6.66 10.48
CA LEU A 96 1.47 7.73 9.56
C LEU A 96 1.92 9.01 10.25
N ASN A 97 1.33 9.36 11.40
CA ASN A 97 1.80 10.48 12.22
C ASN A 97 3.25 10.27 12.69
N ARG A 98 3.65 9.03 12.99
CA ARG A 98 5.04 8.70 13.37
C ARG A 98 5.97 8.70 12.16
N LEU A 99 5.57 8.03 11.08
CA LEU A 99 6.39 7.90 9.89
C LEU A 99 6.67 9.28 9.26
N CYS A 100 5.64 10.12 9.07
CA CYS A 100 5.81 11.46 8.50
C CYS A 100 6.71 12.35 9.37
N ALA A 101 6.57 12.27 10.70
CA ALA A 101 7.42 13.01 11.62
C ALA A 101 8.88 12.57 11.57
N ARG A 102 9.13 11.25 11.60
CA ARG A 102 10.49 10.69 11.62
C ARG A 102 11.20 10.82 10.28
N ALA A 103 10.48 10.64 9.18
CA ALA A 103 11.03 10.74 7.83
C ALA A 103 11.06 12.18 7.29
N ARG A 104 10.42 13.13 7.99
CA ARG A 104 10.21 14.51 7.51
C ARG A 104 9.61 14.52 6.10
N ALA A 105 8.56 13.74 5.91
CA ALA A 105 7.89 13.56 4.62
C ALA A 105 6.44 14.06 4.68
N VAL A 106 5.96 14.64 3.58
CA VAL A 106 4.52 14.88 3.39
C VAL A 106 3.86 13.54 3.07
N GLY A 107 2.91 13.12 3.90
CA GLY A 107 2.14 11.90 3.67
C GLY A 107 0.85 12.18 2.90
N VAL A 108 0.49 11.28 1.99
CA VAL A 108 -0.77 11.27 1.23
C VAL A 108 -1.39 9.88 1.38
N SER A 109 -2.20 9.68 2.42
CA SER A 109 -2.90 8.40 2.66
C SER A 109 -4.17 8.34 1.86
N VAL A 110 -4.25 7.44 0.88
CA VAL A 110 -5.31 7.42 -0.13
C VAL A 110 -6.51 6.60 0.36
N GLU A 111 -7.70 7.20 0.33
CA GLU A 111 -8.97 6.47 0.42
C GLU A 111 -9.37 6.01 -1.00
N TYR A 112 -8.89 4.82 -1.39
CA TYR A 112 -9.25 4.22 -2.67
C TYR A 112 -10.57 3.45 -2.56
N ARG A 113 -11.30 3.33 -3.67
CA ARG A 113 -12.59 2.64 -3.68
C ARG A 113 -12.43 1.13 -3.46
N LEU A 114 -13.37 0.56 -2.70
CA LEU A 114 -13.34 -0.83 -2.26
C LEU A 114 -14.29 -1.71 -3.08
N ALA A 115 -13.91 -2.98 -3.22
CA ALA A 115 -14.79 -4.02 -3.72
C ALA A 115 -15.79 -4.47 -2.61
N PRO A 116 -16.95 -5.04 -2.99
CA PRO A 116 -17.41 -5.33 -4.35
C PRO A 116 -18.09 -4.16 -5.07
N GLU A 117 -18.37 -3.03 -4.41
CA GLU A 117 -19.02 -1.87 -5.01
C GLU A 117 -18.19 -1.29 -6.17
N HIS A 118 -16.87 -1.35 -6.02
CA HIS A 118 -15.90 -0.96 -7.05
C HIS A 118 -14.84 -2.06 -7.21
N PRO A 119 -15.10 -3.09 -8.05
CA PRO A 119 -14.16 -4.19 -8.25
C PRO A 119 -12.84 -3.71 -8.85
N VAL A 120 -11.80 -4.52 -8.72
CA VAL A 120 -10.52 -4.35 -9.44
C VAL A 120 -10.81 -4.15 -10.94
N PRO A 121 -10.25 -3.11 -11.61
CA PRO A 121 -9.07 -2.33 -11.23
C PRO A 121 -9.32 -0.97 -10.55
N ALA A 122 -10.52 -0.67 -10.01
CA ALA A 122 -10.84 0.67 -9.50
C ALA A 122 -9.81 1.20 -8.48
N CYS A 123 -9.36 0.36 -7.54
CA CYS A 123 -8.32 0.73 -6.56
C CYS A 123 -6.98 1.14 -7.20
N TYR A 124 -6.59 0.50 -8.32
CA TYR A 124 -5.35 0.83 -9.05
C TYR A 124 -5.48 2.17 -9.78
N ASP A 125 -6.66 2.44 -10.37
CA ASP A 125 -6.93 3.70 -11.03
C ASP A 125 -6.96 4.87 -10.03
N ASP A 126 -7.57 4.66 -8.86
CA ASP A 126 -7.64 5.65 -7.78
C ASP A 126 -6.26 5.97 -7.21
N ALA A 127 -5.44 4.94 -6.93
CA ALA A 127 -4.09 5.12 -6.43
C ALA A 127 -3.17 5.80 -7.48
N TRP A 128 -3.37 5.49 -8.76
CA TRP A 128 -2.67 6.17 -9.86
C TRP A 128 -3.07 7.66 -9.95
N ALA A 129 -4.37 7.94 -9.86
CA ALA A 129 -4.89 9.31 -9.84
C ALA A 129 -4.34 10.10 -8.65
N ALA A 130 -4.28 9.49 -7.45
CA ALA A 130 -3.69 10.10 -6.26
C ALA A 130 -2.20 10.42 -6.44
N LEU A 131 -1.41 9.50 -6.99
CA LEU A 131 0.02 9.74 -7.27
C LEU A 131 0.21 10.89 -8.26
N ARG A 132 -0.59 10.93 -9.33
CA ARG A 132 -0.53 12.02 -10.31
C ARG A 132 -0.95 13.36 -9.71
N TRP A 133 -2.05 13.39 -8.97
CA TRP A 133 -2.53 14.59 -8.27
C TRP A 133 -1.46 15.14 -7.31
N ALA A 134 -0.78 14.26 -6.59
CA ALA A 134 0.33 14.65 -5.72
C ALA A 134 1.54 15.17 -6.52
N ALA A 135 1.89 14.51 -7.63
CA ALA A 135 2.97 14.93 -8.53
C ALA A 135 2.70 16.29 -9.20
N GLU A 136 1.43 16.63 -9.47
CA GLU A 136 1.02 17.93 -9.98
C GLU A 136 1.25 19.05 -8.96
N GLY A 137 1.30 18.72 -7.67
CA GLY A 137 1.28 19.69 -6.58
C GLY A 137 -0.06 20.42 -6.55
N ALA A 138 -1.16 19.68 -6.67
CA ALA A 138 -2.50 20.25 -6.72
C ALA A 138 -2.94 20.85 -5.37
N ASP A 139 -2.44 20.30 -4.26
CA ASP A 139 -2.64 20.84 -2.92
C ASP A 139 -1.52 21.80 -2.50
N PRO A 140 -1.79 22.89 -1.75
CA PRO A 140 -0.75 23.81 -1.27
C PRO A 140 0.40 23.15 -0.50
N TRP A 141 0.16 22.15 0.35
CA TRP A 141 1.24 21.44 1.07
C TRP A 141 2.15 20.71 0.08
N LEU A 142 1.59 20.12 -0.98
CA LEU A 142 2.35 19.42 -2.01
C LEU A 142 3.07 20.39 -2.95
N ARG A 143 2.41 21.50 -3.33
CA ARG A 143 2.97 22.53 -4.20
C ARG A 143 4.14 23.28 -3.57
N ASP A 144 3.96 23.70 -2.32
CA ASP A 144 4.84 24.65 -1.67
C ASP A 144 5.94 23.92 -0.89
N LEU A 145 5.62 22.77 -0.28
CA LEU A 145 6.55 22.01 0.57
C LEU A 145 6.97 20.67 -0.03
N GLY A 146 6.18 20.05 -0.91
CA GLY A 146 6.50 18.75 -1.50
C GLY A 146 7.59 18.79 -2.57
N ASP A 147 8.48 17.80 -2.55
CA ASP A 147 9.50 17.55 -3.57
C ASP A 147 9.05 16.47 -4.55
N ARG A 148 8.66 16.89 -5.76
CA ARG A 148 8.23 15.98 -6.83
C ARG A 148 9.35 15.09 -7.38
N GLY A 149 10.62 15.43 -7.14
CA GLY A 149 11.78 14.60 -7.48
C GLY A 149 12.09 13.53 -6.42
N ARG A 150 11.38 13.56 -5.29
CA ARG A 150 11.51 12.62 -4.16
C ARG A 150 10.12 12.10 -3.76
N MET A 151 9.44 11.46 -4.70
CA MET A 151 8.18 10.78 -4.41
C MET A 151 8.40 9.32 -4.04
N PHE A 152 7.56 8.79 -3.17
CA PHE A 152 7.61 7.41 -2.71
C PHE A 152 6.21 6.82 -2.69
N VAL A 153 6.10 5.54 -3.00
CA VAL A 153 4.84 4.80 -2.91
C VAL A 153 5.02 3.72 -1.87
N VAL A 154 4.18 3.72 -0.83
CA VAL A 154 4.25 2.77 0.26
C VAL A 154 2.87 2.13 0.42
N GLY A 155 2.82 0.83 0.61
CA GLY A 155 1.55 0.15 0.79
C GLY A 155 1.67 -1.08 1.67
N TYR A 156 0.60 -1.32 2.44
CA TYR A 156 0.50 -2.45 3.34
C TYR A 156 -0.53 -3.47 2.85
N SER A 157 -0.19 -4.76 2.85
CA SER A 157 -1.09 -5.86 2.48
C SER A 157 -1.65 -5.67 1.07
N ALA A 158 -2.97 -5.56 0.95
CA ALA A 158 -3.66 -5.18 -0.28
C ALA A 158 -3.18 -3.82 -0.85
N GLY A 159 -2.90 -2.84 -0.01
CA GLY A 159 -2.27 -1.59 -0.41
C GLY A 159 -0.85 -1.78 -0.95
N GLY A 160 -0.11 -2.79 -0.46
CA GLY A 160 1.20 -3.18 -1.02
C GLY A 160 1.08 -3.76 -2.43
N ASN A 161 0.02 -4.53 -2.69
CA ASN A 161 -0.32 -4.96 -4.05
C ASN A 161 -0.60 -3.76 -4.97
N VAL A 162 -1.43 -2.82 -4.52
CA VAL A 162 -1.74 -1.58 -5.26
C VAL A 162 -0.48 -0.75 -5.50
N ALA A 163 0.38 -0.61 -4.50
CA ALA A 163 1.64 0.13 -4.58
C ALA A 163 2.57 -0.41 -5.68
N HIS A 164 2.69 -1.75 -5.78
CA HIS A 164 3.45 -2.40 -6.83
C HIS A 164 2.94 -2.01 -8.23
N HIS A 165 1.62 -2.09 -8.47
CA HIS A 165 1.04 -1.76 -9.78
C HIS A 165 1.18 -0.29 -10.13
N VAL A 166 1.07 0.61 -9.16
CA VAL A 166 1.31 2.05 -9.34
C VAL A 166 2.78 2.30 -9.74
N ALA A 167 3.74 1.68 -9.05
CA ALA A 167 5.16 1.84 -9.36
C ALA A 167 5.54 1.23 -10.72
N LEU A 168 4.95 0.08 -11.07
CA LEU A 168 5.14 -0.57 -12.36
C LEU A 168 4.58 0.28 -13.51
N ARG A 169 3.41 0.90 -13.31
CA ARG A 169 2.80 1.83 -14.25
C ARG A 169 3.66 3.07 -14.45
N ALA A 170 4.21 3.63 -13.36
CA ALA A 170 5.11 4.78 -13.41
C ALA A 170 6.38 4.55 -14.27
N GLY A 171 6.89 3.31 -14.33
CA GLY A 171 8.06 2.97 -15.16
C GLY A 171 7.74 2.44 -16.56
N SER A 172 6.47 2.12 -16.84
CA SER A 172 6.05 1.54 -18.12
C SER A 172 5.49 2.59 -19.10
N GLU A 173 5.00 3.72 -18.60
CA GLU A 173 4.46 4.81 -19.42
C GLU A 173 5.51 5.95 -19.56
N ALA A 174 5.80 6.39 -20.78
CA ALA A 174 6.64 7.58 -20.98
C ALA A 174 5.92 8.83 -20.45
N ASP A 175 6.62 9.70 -19.73
CA ASP A 175 6.05 10.90 -19.09
C ASP A 175 4.80 10.61 -18.22
N ALA A 176 4.76 9.40 -17.62
CA ALA A 176 3.64 8.93 -16.81
C ALA A 176 3.24 9.90 -15.69
N LEU A 177 4.26 10.54 -15.10
CA LEU A 177 4.11 11.52 -14.04
C LEU A 177 4.37 12.94 -14.54
N PRO A 178 3.47 13.88 -14.20
CA PRO A 178 3.56 15.25 -14.69
C PRO A 178 4.75 16.01 -14.10
N ARG A 179 5.14 17.09 -14.80
CA ARG A 179 6.09 18.10 -14.30
C ARG A 179 7.46 17.53 -13.87
N GLY A 180 7.89 16.44 -14.50
CA GLY A 180 9.19 15.80 -14.22
C GLY A 180 9.25 15.07 -12.88
N ALA A 181 8.10 14.74 -12.28
CA ALA A 181 8.06 13.99 -11.04
C ALA A 181 8.68 12.59 -11.18
N ARG A 182 9.21 12.06 -10.08
CA ARG A 182 9.93 10.78 -10.03
C ARG A 182 9.60 10.03 -8.74
N VAL A 183 9.22 8.76 -8.88
CA VAL A 183 9.18 7.84 -7.75
C VAL A 183 10.61 7.37 -7.50
N ARG A 184 11.12 7.59 -6.29
CA ARG A 184 12.47 7.22 -5.85
C ARG A 184 12.48 5.91 -5.07
N GLY A 185 11.38 5.56 -4.43
CA GLY A 185 11.29 4.31 -3.69
C GLY A 185 9.89 3.72 -3.59
N LEU A 186 9.85 2.40 -3.48
CA LEU A 186 8.66 1.58 -3.28
C LEU A 186 8.79 0.80 -1.96
N GLY A 187 7.87 0.99 -1.03
CA GLY A 187 7.78 0.23 0.23
C GLY A 187 6.61 -0.75 0.19
N LEU A 188 6.89 -2.05 0.28
CA LEU A 188 5.91 -3.12 0.27
C LEU A 188 5.86 -3.80 1.65
N LEU A 189 4.86 -3.48 2.46
CA LEU A 189 4.68 -4.08 3.77
C LEU A 189 3.74 -5.27 3.66
N HIS A 190 4.26 -6.47 3.85
CA HIS A 190 3.51 -7.74 3.81
C HIS A 190 2.60 -7.84 2.57
N PRO A 191 3.14 -7.64 1.35
CA PRO A 191 2.32 -7.40 0.16
C PRO A 191 1.38 -8.58 -0.13
N TYR A 192 0.13 -8.28 -0.45
CA TYR A 192 -0.88 -9.26 -0.82
C TYR A 192 -0.62 -9.80 -2.24
N PHE A 193 0.31 -10.74 -2.32
CA PHE A 193 0.58 -11.53 -3.51
C PHE A 193 0.24 -12.99 -3.27
N LEU A 194 -0.25 -13.65 -4.31
CA LEU A 194 -0.60 -15.07 -4.29
C LEU A 194 0.03 -15.76 -5.50
N SER A 195 0.14 -17.08 -5.46
CA SER A 195 0.62 -17.87 -6.61
C SER A 195 0.14 -19.31 -6.52
N ALA A 196 -0.10 -19.94 -7.68
CA ALA A 196 -0.37 -21.37 -7.79
C ALA A 196 0.89 -22.22 -7.57
N LYS A 197 2.09 -21.66 -7.81
CA LYS A 197 3.37 -22.36 -7.65
C LYS A 197 3.57 -22.69 -6.17
N LYS A 198 3.65 -23.97 -5.81
CA LYS A 198 3.96 -24.39 -4.44
C LYS A 198 5.34 -23.86 -4.03
N SER A 199 5.42 -23.27 -2.85
CA SER A 199 6.73 -22.90 -2.27
C SER A 199 7.48 -24.17 -1.88
N ALA A 200 8.81 -24.19 -2.09
CA ALA A 200 9.67 -25.26 -1.61
C ALA A 200 9.65 -25.37 -0.08
N ASP A 201 9.44 -24.25 0.60
CA ASP A 201 9.35 -24.15 2.06
C ASP A 201 7.97 -24.55 2.62
N GLY A 202 7.06 -25.03 1.77
CA GLY A 202 5.69 -25.40 2.13
C GLY A 202 4.76 -24.19 2.29
N GLU A 203 3.47 -24.44 2.49
CA GLU A 203 2.48 -23.40 2.84
C GLU A 203 2.06 -23.60 4.30
N ARG A 204 1.87 -22.51 5.07
CA ARG A 204 1.46 -22.62 6.47
C ARG A 204 0.00 -23.10 6.59
N SER A 205 -0.89 -22.61 5.74
CA SER A 205 -2.29 -23.04 5.70
C SER A 205 -2.87 -23.06 4.29
N SER A 206 -3.10 -24.28 3.77
CA SER A 206 -3.76 -24.48 2.48
C SER A 206 -5.20 -23.96 2.45
N TRP A 207 -5.91 -24.05 3.58
CA TRP A 207 -7.26 -23.55 3.74
C TRP A 207 -7.30 -22.02 3.65
N LEU A 208 -6.42 -21.33 4.39
CA LEU A 208 -6.38 -19.86 4.39
C LEU A 208 -5.92 -19.33 3.02
N ARG A 209 -4.98 -20.01 2.35
CA ARG A 209 -4.63 -19.68 0.97
C ARG A 209 -5.84 -19.79 0.03
N GLY A 210 -6.62 -20.86 0.12
CA GLY A 210 -7.86 -21.01 -0.66
C GLY A 210 -8.84 -19.86 -0.40
N LYS A 211 -8.98 -19.44 0.87
CA LYS A 211 -9.80 -18.29 1.23
C LYS A 211 -9.26 -16.95 0.70
N LEU A 212 -7.95 -16.77 0.66
CA LEU A 212 -7.32 -15.60 0.04
C LEU A 212 -7.51 -15.59 -1.49
N GLU A 213 -7.53 -16.75 -2.14
CA GLU A 213 -7.86 -16.88 -3.56
C GLU A 213 -9.33 -16.52 -3.84
N GLU A 214 -10.26 -17.02 -3.01
CA GLU A 214 -11.68 -16.65 -3.06
C GLU A 214 -11.88 -15.14 -2.86
N LEU A 215 -11.16 -14.53 -1.91
CA LEU A 215 -11.18 -13.08 -1.67
C LEU A 215 -10.67 -12.29 -2.87
N TRP A 216 -9.60 -12.74 -3.53
CA TRP A 216 -9.10 -12.11 -4.75
C TRP A 216 -10.12 -12.17 -5.88
N ALA A 217 -10.73 -13.34 -6.10
CA ALA A 217 -11.77 -13.51 -7.12
C ALA A 217 -12.99 -12.63 -6.84
N PHE A 218 -13.39 -12.53 -5.56
CA PHE A 218 -14.45 -11.64 -5.11
C PHE A 218 -14.11 -10.16 -5.37
N ALA A 219 -12.92 -9.71 -4.99
CA ALA A 219 -12.45 -8.33 -5.21
C ALA A 219 -12.39 -7.97 -6.71
N CYS A 220 -12.16 -8.95 -7.58
CA CYS A 220 -12.18 -8.77 -9.04
C CYS A 220 -13.59 -8.81 -9.65
N GLY A 221 -14.64 -9.09 -8.87
CA GLY A 221 -15.98 -9.35 -9.39
C GLY A 221 -16.01 -10.56 -10.33
N GLY A 222 -15.21 -11.60 -10.05
CA GLY A 222 -15.05 -12.79 -10.88
C GLY A 222 -14.17 -12.63 -12.12
N ARG A 223 -13.68 -11.41 -12.41
CA ARG A 223 -12.85 -11.12 -13.60
C ARG A 223 -11.37 -11.27 -13.29
N THR A 224 -10.92 -12.51 -13.15
CA THR A 224 -9.54 -12.85 -12.78
C THR A 224 -9.08 -14.12 -13.49
N ALA A 225 -7.77 -14.23 -13.75
CA ALA A 225 -7.13 -15.50 -14.14
C ALA A 225 -6.74 -16.37 -12.93
N GLY A 226 -7.36 -16.12 -11.76
CA GLY A 226 -7.06 -16.83 -10.53
C GLY A 226 -5.67 -16.46 -10.00
N LEU A 227 -4.91 -17.47 -9.57
CA LEU A 227 -3.57 -17.29 -9.00
C LEU A 227 -2.47 -17.05 -10.05
N ASP A 228 -2.80 -17.14 -11.33
CA ASP A 228 -1.91 -16.74 -12.43
C ASP A 228 -2.24 -15.34 -12.94
N ASP A 229 -3.22 -14.66 -12.35
CA ASP A 229 -3.50 -13.27 -12.68
C ASP A 229 -2.29 -12.39 -12.32
N PRO A 230 -1.67 -11.68 -13.27
CA PRO A 230 -0.47 -10.89 -13.01
C PRO A 230 -0.72 -9.75 -12.01
N ARG A 231 -1.99 -9.42 -11.73
CA ARG A 231 -2.35 -8.43 -10.72
C ARG A 231 -2.17 -8.94 -9.28
N ILE A 232 -2.32 -10.25 -9.04
CA ILE A 232 -2.07 -10.86 -7.72
C ILE A 232 -0.76 -11.65 -7.68
N ASN A 233 -0.28 -12.12 -8.83
CA ASN A 233 0.95 -12.89 -8.98
C ASN A 233 1.93 -12.14 -9.91
N PRO A 234 2.68 -11.16 -9.39
CA PRO A 234 3.59 -10.33 -10.19
C PRO A 234 4.80 -11.09 -10.75
N VAL A 235 4.97 -12.36 -10.38
CA VAL A 235 6.03 -13.26 -10.89
C VAL A 235 5.43 -14.44 -11.69
N ALA A 236 4.17 -14.35 -12.08
CA ALA A 236 3.54 -15.29 -12.99
C ALA A 236 4.20 -15.28 -14.37
N ASP A 237 4.11 -16.39 -15.08
CA ASP A 237 4.56 -16.45 -16.46
C ASP A 237 3.68 -15.49 -17.30
N GLY A 238 4.31 -14.57 -18.03
CA GLY A 238 3.61 -13.53 -18.79
C GLY A 238 3.26 -12.27 -18.00
N ALA A 239 3.55 -12.21 -16.69
CA ALA A 239 3.48 -10.96 -15.93
C ALA A 239 4.49 -9.93 -16.49
N PRO A 240 4.19 -8.62 -16.42
CA PRO A 240 5.15 -7.61 -16.85
C PRO A 240 6.46 -7.72 -16.06
N SER A 241 7.59 -7.60 -16.76
CA SER A 241 8.91 -7.72 -16.14
C SER A 241 9.11 -6.69 -15.01
N LEU A 242 9.55 -7.16 -13.84
CA LEU A 242 9.87 -6.32 -12.68
C LEU A 242 10.99 -5.31 -12.95
N ARG A 243 11.83 -5.51 -13.99
CA ARG A 243 12.81 -4.50 -14.44
C ARG A 243 12.15 -3.16 -14.81
N ARG A 244 10.85 -3.16 -15.11
CA ARG A 244 10.08 -1.97 -15.51
C ARG A 244 9.56 -1.15 -14.33
N LEU A 245 9.83 -1.53 -13.09
CA LEU A 245 9.46 -0.72 -11.93
C LEU A 245 10.08 0.69 -12.07
N GLY A 246 9.24 1.72 -12.01
CA GLY A 246 9.63 3.11 -12.19
C GLY A 246 10.17 3.77 -10.94
N CYS A 247 10.98 3.05 -10.15
CA CYS A 247 11.57 3.53 -8.91
C CYS A 247 13.02 3.07 -8.77
N ASP A 248 13.80 3.83 -7.99
CA ASP A 248 15.23 3.54 -7.78
C ASP A 248 15.44 2.51 -6.67
N ARG A 249 14.58 2.50 -5.64
CA ARG A 249 14.71 1.64 -4.45
C ARG A 249 13.45 0.84 -4.17
N VAL A 250 13.62 -0.38 -3.68
CA VAL A 250 12.51 -1.22 -3.22
C VAL A 250 12.82 -1.75 -1.83
N LEU A 251 11.89 -1.60 -0.90
CA LEU A 251 11.92 -2.28 0.40
C LEU A 251 10.74 -3.25 0.45
N VAL A 252 11.02 -4.52 0.67
CA VAL A 252 10.01 -5.55 0.94
C VAL A 252 10.09 -5.94 2.41
N CYS A 253 9.02 -5.69 3.16
CA CYS A 253 8.90 -6.15 4.54
C CYS A 253 7.99 -7.39 4.57
N LEU A 254 8.42 -8.43 5.28
CA LEU A 254 7.67 -9.66 5.50
C LEU A 254 7.28 -9.79 6.96
N ALA A 255 6.17 -10.48 7.21
CA ALA A 255 5.73 -10.96 8.52
C ALA A 255 5.57 -12.48 8.47
N GLU A 256 5.44 -13.12 9.61
CA GLU A 256 5.22 -14.56 9.72
C GLU A 256 3.74 -14.94 9.46
N ASP A 257 3.30 -14.73 8.21
CA ASP A 257 1.94 -14.97 7.72
C ASP A 257 1.92 -15.82 6.42
N GLU A 258 0.74 -16.01 5.84
CA GLU A 258 0.55 -16.78 4.58
C GLU A 258 1.11 -16.08 3.33
N LEU A 259 1.39 -14.78 3.41
CA LEU A 259 1.89 -13.96 2.31
C LEU A 259 3.42 -13.88 2.30
N ARG A 260 4.08 -14.19 3.44
CA ARG A 260 5.53 -14.17 3.62
C ARG A 260 6.30 -14.75 2.44
N LEU A 261 5.95 -15.97 2.03
CA LEU A 261 6.67 -16.69 0.97
C LEU A 261 6.44 -16.05 -0.40
N ARG A 262 5.28 -15.42 -0.63
CA ARG A 262 4.97 -14.71 -1.88
C ARG A 262 5.65 -13.35 -1.94
N GLY A 263 5.74 -12.64 -0.81
CA GLY A 263 6.58 -11.46 -0.68
C GLY A 263 8.07 -11.78 -0.90
N LYS A 264 8.56 -12.88 -0.34
CA LYS A 264 9.94 -13.35 -0.60
C LYS A 264 10.15 -13.72 -2.07
N ALA A 265 9.24 -14.49 -2.68
CA ALA A 265 9.33 -14.84 -4.09
C ALA A 265 9.30 -13.61 -5.01
N TYR A 266 8.52 -12.58 -4.67
CA TYR A 266 8.55 -11.30 -5.35
C TYR A 266 9.93 -10.63 -5.26
N HIS A 267 10.50 -10.55 -4.06
CA HIS A 267 11.84 -9.97 -3.86
C HIS A 267 12.91 -10.72 -4.66
N ASP A 268 12.93 -12.07 -4.57
CA ASP A 268 13.90 -12.88 -5.30
C ASP A 268 13.69 -12.76 -6.83
N GLY A 269 12.44 -12.68 -7.28
CA GLY A 269 12.09 -12.41 -8.67
C GLY A 269 12.52 -11.02 -9.14
N LEU A 270 12.49 -10.02 -8.27
CA LEU A 270 12.97 -8.67 -8.56
C LEU A 270 14.48 -8.69 -8.84
N LEU A 271 15.27 -9.30 -7.94
CA LEU A 271 16.72 -9.47 -8.13
C LEU A 271 17.02 -10.24 -9.42
N GLY A 272 16.31 -11.35 -9.66
CA GLY A 272 16.47 -12.17 -10.87
C GLY A 272 16.02 -11.50 -12.17
N SER A 273 15.29 -10.40 -12.11
CA SER A 273 14.79 -9.70 -13.31
C SER A 273 15.82 -8.78 -13.97
N GLY A 274 16.98 -8.58 -13.35
CA GLY A 274 17.98 -7.59 -13.75
C GLY A 274 17.62 -6.15 -13.34
N TRP A 275 16.67 -5.99 -12.43
CA TRP A 275 16.45 -4.73 -11.71
C TRP A 275 17.64 -4.50 -10.76
N ALA A 276 18.06 -3.25 -10.56
CA ALA A 276 19.33 -2.92 -9.92
C ALA A 276 19.50 -3.55 -8.52
N GLU A 277 20.28 -4.64 -8.44
CA GLU A 277 20.34 -5.53 -7.26
C GLU A 277 20.77 -4.80 -5.97
N GLY A 278 21.57 -3.72 -6.07
CA GLY A 278 22.07 -2.96 -4.92
C GLY A 278 21.03 -2.09 -4.20
N ASP A 279 19.81 -1.99 -4.73
CA ASP A 279 18.76 -1.09 -4.24
C ASP A 279 17.46 -1.80 -3.82
N ALA A 280 17.47 -3.14 -3.75
CA ALA A 280 16.38 -3.97 -3.25
C ALA A 280 16.69 -4.51 -1.84
N ASP A 281 15.99 -3.98 -0.84
CA ASP A 281 16.10 -4.41 0.55
C ASP A 281 14.96 -5.38 0.92
N LEU A 282 15.29 -6.38 1.73
CA LEU A 282 14.35 -7.31 2.35
C LEU A 282 14.44 -7.22 3.87
N PHE A 283 13.32 -7.06 4.54
CA PHE A 283 13.22 -7.12 6.00
C PHE A 283 12.23 -8.21 6.40
N ASP A 284 12.72 -9.26 7.04
CA ASP A 284 11.91 -10.42 7.44
C ASP A 284 11.63 -10.38 8.95
N SER A 285 10.40 -10.02 9.32
CA SER A 285 9.96 -9.84 10.71
C SER A 285 9.53 -11.17 11.32
N VAL A 286 10.48 -12.08 11.51
CA VAL A 286 10.24 -13.42 12.07
C VAL A 286 9.59 -13.30 13.46
N GLY A 287 8.51 -14.04 13.70
CA GLY A 287 7.74 -14.01 14.95
C GLY A 287 6.67 -12.92 15.03
N GLU A 288 6.62 -11.99 14.08
CA GLU A 288 5.60 -10.93 14.02
C GLU A 288 4.50 -11.28 13.02
N ASP A 289 3.25 -10.93 13.33
CA ASP A 289 2.10 -11.22 12.45
C ASP A 289 1.82 -10.12 11.42
N HIS A 290 0.83 -10.37 10.55
CA HIS A 290 0.53 -9.61 9.34
C HIS A 290 0.36 -8.08 9.51
N GLN A 291 0.16 -7.53 10.70
CA GLN A 291 -0.05 -6.07 10.88
C GLN A 291 0.60 -5.52 12.14
N PHE A 292 1.61 -6.21 12.65
CA PHE A 292 2.21 -5.88 13.95
C PHE A 292 2.67 -4.43 14.08
N PHE A 293 3.08 -3.79 12.98
CA PHE A 293 3.59 -2.41 12.95
C PHE A 293 2.53 -1.32 13.16
N LEU A 294 1.23 -1.67 13.06
CA LEU A 294 0.11 -0.76 13.33
C LEU A 294 -0.30 -0.74 14.82
N ARG A 295 0.29 -1.60 15.66
CA ARG A 295 -0.11 -1.75 17.06
C ARG A 295 0.40 -0.63 17.95
N GLU A 296 -0.37 -0.36 18.98
CA GLU A 296 -0.03 0.58 20.03
C GLU A 296 0.00 -0.09 21.41
N PRO A 297 1.11 0.01 22.17
CA PRO A 297 2.40 0.61 21.80
C PRO A 297 3.18 -0.23 20.75
N PRO A 298 4.15 0.35 20.01
CA PRO A 298 4.90 -0.38 18.99
C PRO A 298 5.87 -1.39 19.62
N SER A 299 6.01 -2.58 19.00
CA SER A 299 7.04 -3.56 19.38
C SER A 299 8.44 -3.09 18.98
N ALA A 300 9.49 -3.72 19.54
CA ALA A 300 10.87 -3.45 19.13
C ALA A 300 11.07 -3.71 17.63
N THR A 301 10.49 -4.79 17.09
CA THR A 301 10.52 -5.10 15.65
C THR A 301 9.79 -4.03 14.83
N ALA A 302 8.68 -3.49 15.35
CA ALA A 302 7.92 -2.45 14.64
C ALA A 302 8.72 -1.15 14.53
N LEU A 303 9.54 -0.83 15.55
CA LEU A 303 10.47 0.28 15.50
C LEU A 303 11.57 0.05 14.43
N VAL A 304 12.11 -1.17 14.30
CA VAL A 304 13.08 -1.49 13.24
C VAL A 304 12.45 -1.36 11.85
N LEU A 305 11.22 -1.83 11.66
CA LEU A 305 10.49 -1.66 10.40
C LEU A 305 10.32 -0.17 10.07
N MET A 306 9.93 0.64 11.06
CA MET A 306 9.82 2.09 10.92
C MET A 306 11.16 2.72 10.53
N ASP A 307 12.28 2.29 11.12
CA ASP A 307 13.63 2.78 10.78
C ASP A 307 13.98 2.51 9.32
N ARG A 308 13.61 1.32 8.80
CA ARG A 308 13.83 0.95 7.39
C ARG A 308 13.01 1.83 6.44
N LEU A 309 11.75 2.13 6.78
CA LEU A 309 10.92 3.04 5.99
C LEU A 309 11.45 4.48 6.04
N VAL A 310 11.91 4.95 7.20
CA VAL A 310 12.56 6.26 7.31
C VAL A 310 13.81 6.33 6.44
N ALA A 311 14.62 5.26 6.40
CA ALA A 311 15.79 5.17 5.53
C ALA A 311 15.42 5.16 4.04
N LEU A 312 14.35 4.43 3.66
CA LEU A 312 13.81 4.44 2.29
C LEU A 312 13.43 5.86 1.86
N LEU A 313 12.66 6.58 2.70
CA LEU A 313 12.17 7.94 2.42
C LEU A 313 13.28 9.00 2.49
N GLY A 314 14.36 8.74 3.23
CA GLY A 314 15.52 9.62 3.36
C GLY A 314 16.55 9.50 2.23
N ALA A 315 16.45 8.48 1.38
CA ALA A 315 17.39 8.25 0.28
C ALA A 315 17.36 9.42 -0.72
N GLY A 316 18.43 10.22 -0.74
CA GLY A 316 18.54 11.43 -1.56
C GLY A 316 19.07 12.66 -0.79
N VAL A 317 19.16 12.60 0.54
CA VAL A 317 19.98 13.52 1.31
C VAL A 317 21.41 13.01 1.25
N ASN A 318 22.27 13.64 0.44
CA ASN A 318 23.71 13.49 0.64
C ASN A 318 23.97 13.88 2.10
N GLN A 319 24.31 12.90 2.95
CA GLN A 319 24.92 13.19 4.22
C GLN A 319 26.28 13.81 3.92
N GLN A 320 26.33 15.15 3.93
CA GLN A 320 27.57 15.90 4.07
C GLN A 320 27.90 16.03 5.55
#